data_AF-E0VMT0-F1
#
_entry.id   AF-E0VMT0-F1
#
_cell.length_a   1.000
_cell.length_b   1.000
_cell.length_c   1.000
_cell.angle_alpha   90.00
_cell.angle_beta   90.00
_cell.angle_gamma   90.00
#
_symmetry.space_group_name_H-M   'P 1'
#
loop_
_entity.id
_entity.type
_entity.pdbx_description
1 polymer ?
#
loop_
_entity_poly.entity_id
_entity_poly.type
_entity_poly.pdbx_seq_one_letter_code
_entity_poly.pdbx_strand_id
1 'polypeptide(L)'
;MKFSNIAIIKVSQKNILSIHFKPRPTIGLSDTAIMDMMISNLQQQRQVTEQLRREAAVKRIAVSQAVQDMIKFISEHQRDDCLIVGFSSQKANPFREKSSCTLI
;
A
#
# COMPACT_ATOMS: atom_id res chain seq x y z
N MET A 1 -61.03 -60.26 15.90
CA MET A 1 -61.24 -61.04 14.65
C MET A 1 -59.96 -60.90 13.83
N LYS A 2 -59.01 -61.84 13.97
CA LYS A 2 -58.77 -62.95 13.03
C LYS A 2 -58.52 -62.46 11.59
N PHE A 3 -57.24 -62.49 11.16
CA PHE A 3 -56.71 -63.28 10.01
C PHE A 3 -57.20 -62.75 8.65
N SER A 4 -56.46 -62.53 7.57
CA SER A 4 -55.11 -62.85 7.09
C SER A 4 -54.96 -62.02 5.80
N ASN A 5 -53.79 -61.65 5.30
CA ASN A 5 -53.04 -62.54 4.42
C ASN A 5 -51.64 -61.99 4.17
N ILE A 6 -50.71 -62.85 4.52
CA ILE A 6 -49.30 -62.86 4.19
C ILE A 6 -49.15 -63.09 2.68
N ALA A 7 -48.34 -62.26 2.03
CA ALA A 7 -47.65 -62.65 0.80
C ALA A 7 -46.15 -62.43 1.02
N ILE A 8 -45.52 -63.44 1.60
CA ILE A 8 -44.07 -63.62 1.51
C ILE A 8 -43.82 -64.27 0.15
N ILE A 9 -43.23 -63.52 -0.78
CA ILE A 9 -42.39 -64.11 -1.83
C ILE A 9 -40.96 -63.70 -1.53
N LYS A 10 -40.16 -64.72 -1.20
CA LYS A 10 -38.75 -64.63 -0.89
C LYS A 10 -37.95 -64.76 -2.19
N VAL A 11 -36.76 -64.14 -2.17
CA VAL A 11 -35.58 -64.38 -3.04
C VAL A 11 -35.46 -63.48 -4.28
N SER A 12 -34.59 -62.47 -4.21
CA SER A 12 -33.26 -62.53 -4.84
C SER A 12 -32.40 -61.33 -4.41
N GLN A 13 -31.36 -61.60 -3.64
CA GLN A 13 -30.26 -60.66 -3.37
C GLN A 13 -29.55 -60.37 -4.70
N LYS A 14 -29.79 -59.21 -5.32
CA LYS A 14 -28.94 -58.69 -6.41
C LYS A 14 -28.76 -57.17 -6.29
N ASN A 15 -27.48 -56.81 -6.12
CA ASN A 15 -26.87 -55.50 -6.37
C ASN A 15 -27.18 -54.35 -5.39
N ILE A 16 -26.53 -54.44 -4.23
CA ILE A 16 -25.80 -53.31 -3.64
C ILE A 16 -24.75 -52.88 -4.67
N LEU A 17 -24.97 -51.80 -5.43
CA LEU A 17 -23.95 -50.93 -6.04
C LEU A 17 -24.63 -49.97 -7.05
N SER A 18 -25.17 -48.85 -6.56
CA SER A 18 -25.04 -47.53 -7.20
C SER A 18 -25.74 -46.48 -6.33
N ILE A 19 -25.14 -46.19 -5.17
CA ILE A 19 -25.38 -44.89 -4.54
C ILE A 19 -24.57 -43.89 -5.35
N HIS A 20 -25.23 -43.22 -6.28
CA HIS A 20 -24.66 -42.10 -7.01
C HIS A 20 -24.38 -40.99 -5.99
N PHE A 21 -23.17 -40.96 -5.42
CA PHE A 21 -22.64 -39.78 -4.78
C PHE A 21 -22.54 -38.71 -5.86
N LYS A 22 -23.51 -37.79 -5.92
CA LYS A 22 -23.32 -36.57 -6.69
C LYS A 22 -22.19 -35.78 -6.02
N PRO A 23 -21.10 -35.45 -6.71
CA PRO A 23 -20.12 -34.54 -6.15
C PRO A 23 -20.83 -33.22 -5.83
N ARG A 24 -20.58 -32.73 -4.60
CA ARG A 24 -20.96 -31.40 -4.13
C ARG A 24 -20.56 -30.36 -5.20
N PRO A 25 -21.40 -29.35 -5.49
CA PRO A 25 -21.14 -28.40 -6.58
C PRO A 25 -19.75 -27.77 -6.44
N THR A 26 -19.00 -27.85 -7.53
CA THR A 26 -17.77 -27.14 -7.83
C THR A 26 -17.90 -25.67 -7.45
N ILE A 27 -17.03 -25.19 -6.56
CA ILE A 27 -16.80 -23.75 -6.33
C ILE A 27 -16.43 -23.17 -7.70
N GLY A 28 -17.25 -22.27 -8.24
CA GLY A 28 -17.03 -21.71 -9.56
C GLY A 28 -15.70 -20.95 -9.61
N LEU A 29 -14.99 -21.01 -10.73
CA LEU A 29 -13.76 -20.22 -10.96
C LEU A 29 -13.95 -18.73 -10.67
N SER A 30 -15.16 -18.21 -10.89
CA SER A 30 -15.56 -16.83 -10.55
C SER A 30 -15.61 -16.56 -9.05
N ASP A 31 -16.04 -17.52 -8.23
CA ASP A 31 -16.16 -17.36 -6.78
C ASP A 31 -14.79 -17.37 -6.10
N THR A 32 -13.87 -18.20 -6.61
CA THR A 32 -12.46 -18.20 -6.18
C THR A 32 -11.77 -16.89 -6.56
N ALA A 33 -11.99 -16.38 -7.78
CA ALA A 33 -11.43 -15.09 -8.20
C ALA A 33 -11.97 -13.92 -7.36
N ILE A 34 -13.25 -13.95 -6.97
CA ILE A 34 -13.83 -12.97 -6.05
C ILE A 34 -13.17 -13.06 -4.67
N MET A 35 -12.96 -14.26 -4.14
CA MET A 35 -12.27 -14.47 -2.85
C MET A 35 -10.82 -13.96 -2.91
N ASP A 36 -10.07 -14.26 -3.97
CA ASP A 36 -8.68 -13.79 -4.15
C ASP A 36 -8.61 -12.26 -4.26
N MET A 37 -9.53 -11.65 -5.00
CA MET A 37 -9.64 -10.19 -5.08
C MET A 37 -9.96 -9.58 -3.71
N MET A 38 -10.87 -10.16 -2.94
CA MET A 38 -11.19 -9.71 -1.59
C MET A 38 -9.98 -9.85 -0.65
N ILE A 39 -9.24 -10.95 -0.72
CA ILE A 39 -8.03 -11.17 0.08
C ILE A 39 -6.96 -10.14 -0.27
N SER A 40 -6.74 -9.85 -1.56
CA SER A 40 -5.80 -8.82 -2.01
C SER A 40 -6.18 -7.44 -1.49
N ASN A 41 -7.47 -7.06 -1.60
CA ASN A 41 -7.97 -5.79 -1.07
C ASN A 41 -7.79 -5.70 0.45
N LEU A 42 -8.06 -6.77 1.20
CA LEU A 42 -7.85 -6.81 2.65
C LEU A 42 -6.36 -6.66 3.01
N GLN A 43 -5.46 -7.29 2.25
CA GLN A 43 -4.02 -7.15 2.45
C GLN A 43 -3.56 -5.71 2.20
N GLN A 44 -4.03 -5.08 1.13
CA GLN A 44 -3.75 -3.67 0.84
C GLN A 44 -4.25 -2.77 1.96
N GLN A 45 -5.48 -2.96 2.44
CA GLN A 45 -6.03 -2.17 3.54
C GLN A 45 -5.23 -2.33 4.84
N ARG A 46 -4.73 -3.54 5.12
CA ARG A 46 -3.83 -3.78 6.26
C ARG A 46 -2.53 -3.00 6.11
N GLN A 47 -1.92 -3.02 4.92
CA GLN A 47 -0.69 -2.26 4.65
C GLN A 47 -0.90 -0.76 4.82
N VAL A 48 -1.98 -0.21 4.29
CA VAL A 48 -2.35 1.21 4.46
C VAL A 48 -2.57 1.53 5.94
N THR A 49 -3.27 0.67 6.68
CA THR A 49 -3.51 0.89 8.12
C THR A 49 -2.20 0.90 8.90
N GLU A 50 -1.28 -0.02 8.61
CA GLU A 50 0.05 -0.05 9.22
C GLU A 50 0.88 1.20 8.89
N GLN A 51 0.82 1.68 7.65
CA GLN A 51 1.45 2.94 7.25
C GLN A 51 0.89 4.12 8.05
N LEU A 52 -0.44 4.25 8.11
CA LEU A 52 -1.09 5.35 8.83
C LEU A 52 -0.78 5.32 10.33
N ARG A 53 -0.66 4.14 10.93
CA ARG A 53 -0.21 4.00 12.33
C ARG A 53 1.20 4.54 12.55
N ARG A 54 2.12 4.27 11.61
CA ARG A 54 3.49 4.80 11.66
C ARG A 54 3.50 6.31 11.50
N GLU A 55 2.73 6.86 10.57
CA GLU A 55 2.62 8.31 10.36
C GLU A 55 1.99 9.03 11.56
N ALA A 56 0.95 8.45 12.16
CA ALA A 56 0.32 8.99 13.37
C ALA A 56 1.26 8.98 14.58
N ALA A 57 2.21 8.05 14.64
CA ALA A 57 3.20 7.96 15.72
C ALA A 57 4.34 9.00 15.60
N VAL A 58 4.41 9.77 14.51
CA VAL A 58 5.41 10.82 14.33
C VAL A 58 5.16 11.95 15.33
N LYS A 59 6.16 12.21 16.20
CA LYS A 59 6.12 13.33 17.14
C LYS A 59 6.28 14.64 16.38
N ARG A 60 5.25 15.50 16.46
CA ARG A 60 5.29 16.84 15.88
C ARG A 60 5.88 17.84 16.87
N ILE A 61 6.54 18.86 16.35
CA ILE A 61 6.93 20.06 17.10
C ILE A 61 5.91 21.18 16.86
N ALA A 62 5.87 22.18 17.75
CA ALA A 62 5.03 23.35 17.54
C ALA A 62 5.48 24.11 16.28
N VAL A 63 4.51 24.61 15.50
CA VAL A 63 4.81 25.39 14.28
C VAL A 63 5.64 26.63 14.61
N SER A 64 5.35 27.29 15.74
CA SER A 64 6.15 28.42 16.22
C SER A 64 7.61 28.07 16.44
N GLN A 65 7.91 26.89 17.02
CA GLN A 65 9.29 26.41 17.20
C GLN A 65 9.95 26.15 15.85
N ALA A 66 9.28 25.43 14.94
CA ALA A 66 9.82 25.16 13.61
C ALA A 66 10.16 26.44 12.85
N VAL A 67 9.31 27.47 12.96
CA VAL A 67 9.54 28.78 12.35
C VAL A 67 10.74 29.49 12.97
N GLN A 68 10.90 29.45 14.30
CA GLN A 68 12.06 30.01 14.97
C GLN A 68 13.36 29.34 14.52
N ASP A 69 13.35 28.00 14.39
CA ASP A 69 14.51 27.24 13.93
C ASP A 69 14.88 27.62 12.49
N MET A 70 13.89 27.78 11.61
CA MET A 70 14.10 28.26 10.23
C MET A 70 14.68 29.68 10.20
N ILE A 71 14.10 30.62 10.97
CA ILE A 71 14.58 32.01 11.03
C ILE A 71 16.02 32.05 11.53
N LYS A 72 16.33 31.28 12.58
CA LYS A 72 17.68 31.18 13.13
C LYS A 72 18.66 30.69 12.08
N PHE A 73 18.35 29.58 11.42
CA PHE A 73 19.21 29.00 10.38
C PHE A 73 19.48 29.99 9.25
N ILE A 74 18.42 30.65 8.73
CA ILE A 74 18.56 31.66 7.67
C ILE A 74 19.42 32.83 8.16
N SER A 75 19.18 33.33 9.37
CA SER A 75 19.91 34.48 9.92
C SER A 75 21.41 34.20 10.12
N GLU A 76 21.75 32.97 10.47
CA GLU A 76 23.13 32.51 10.63
C GLU A 76 23.88 32.44 9.30
N HIS A 77 23.21 32.06 8.21
CA HIS A 77 23.84 31.77 6.92
C HIS A 77 23.66 32.85 5.85
N GLN A 78 22.69 33.77 6.00
CA GLN A 78 22.38 34.79 4.98
C GLN A 78 23.56 35.69 4.61
N ARG A 79 24.54 35.85 5.51
CA ARG A 79 25.73 36.68 5.26
C ARG A 79 26.72 36.02 4.30
N ASP A 80 26.66 34.70 4.17
CA ASP A 80 27.50 33.93 3.26
C ASP A 80 26.78 33.64 1.92
N ASP A 81 25.49 33.94 1.85
CA ASP A 81 24.70 33.79 0.63
C ASP A 81 24.99 34.93 -0.36
N CYS A 82 25.78 34.60 -1.38
CA CYS A 82 26.16 35.54 -2.45
C CYS A 82 24.98 36.08 -3.26
N LEU A 83 23.81 35.43 -3.22
CA LEU A 83 22.59 35.93 -3.88
C LEU A 83 21.88 36.99 -3.04
N ILE A 84 22.11 37.03 -1.73
CA ILE A 84 21.56 38.02 -0.81
C ILE A 84 22.51 39.20 -0.66
N VAL A 85 23.78 38.92 -0.32
CA VAL A 85 24.77 39.99 -0.03
C VAL A 85 25.58 40.43 -1.26
N GLY A 86 25.51 39.68 -2.35
CA GLY A 86 26.39 39.88 -3.50
C GLY A 86 27.79 39.29 -3.28
N PHE A 87 28.60 39.29 -4.34
CA PHE A 87 29.99 38.87 -4.25
C PHE A 87 30.87 39.99 -3.67
N SER A 88 31.79 39.64 -2.77
CA SER A 88 32.72 40.59 -2.13
C SER A 88 33.65 41.30 -3.11
N SER A 89 33.92 40.68 -4.26
CA SER A 89 34.50 41.36 -5.40
C SER A 89 34.00 40.73 -6.69
N GLN A 90 34.11 41.47 -7.78
CA GLN A 90 33.76 40.94 -9.09
C GLN A 90 34.58 39.70 -9.47
N LYS A 91 35.83 39.55 -8.99
CA LYS A 91 36.65 38.36 -9.25
C LYS A 91 36.15 37.11 -8.52
N ALA A 92 35.39 37.26 -7.44
CA ALA A 92 34.81 36.15 -6.70
C ALA A 92 33.54 35.61 -7.39
N ASN A 93 32.93 36.38 -8.29
CA ASN A 93 31.80 35.93 -9.10
C ASN A 93 32.30 35.04 -10.25
N PRO A 94 32.00 33.72 -10.27
CA PRO A 94 32.40 32.85 -11.37
C PRO A 94 31.74 33.21 -12.71
N PHE A 95 30.64 33.96 -12.68
CA PHE A 95 29.91 34.44 -13.86
C PHE A 95 30.28 35.88 -14.25
N ARG A 96 31.38 36.44 -13.72
CA ARG A 96 31.82 37.78 -14.10
C ARG A 96 32.22 37.84 -15.56
N GLU A 97 31.87 38.92 -16.25
CA GLU A 97 32.46 39.25 -17.55
C GLU A 97 33.99 39.28 -17.45
N LYS A 98 34.64 38.55 -18.36
CA LYS A 98 36.08 38.66 -18.57
C LYS A 98 36.31 40.00 -19.26
N SER A 99 37.21 40.83 -18.72
CA SER A 99 37.60 42.07 -19.39
C SER A 99 38.01 41.75 -20.83
N SER A 100 37.40 42.45 -21.80
CA SER A 100 37.73 42.31 -23.22
C SER A 100 39.23 42.48 -23.39
N CYS A 101 39.90 41.44 -23.90
CA CYS A 101 41.28 41.57 -24.32
C CYS A 101 41.29 42.49 -25.56
N THR A 102 41.76 43.73 -25.40
CA THR A 102 42.14 44.55 -26.55
C THR A 102 43.55 44.14 -26.93
N LEU A 103 43.68 43.37 -28.01
CA LEU A 103 44.97 43.18 -28.66
C LEU A 103 45.40 44.54 -29.23
N ILE A 104 46.51 45.08 -28.72
CA ILE A 104 47.15 46.29 -29.20
C ILE A 104 48.33 45.90 -30.08
#